data_AF-A0A6P5L3F3-F1
#
_entry.id   AF-A0A6P5L3F3-F1
#
_cell.length_a   1.000
_cell.length_b   1.000
_cell.length_c   1.000
_cell.angle_alpha   90.00
_cell.angle_beta   90.00
_cell.angle_gamma   90.00
#
_symmetry.space_group_name_H-M   'P 1'
#
loop_
_entity.id
_entity.type
_entity.pdbx_description
1 polymer ?
#
loop_
_entity_poly.entity_id
_entity_poly.type
_entity_poly.pdbx_seq_one_letter_code
_entity_poly.pdbx_strand_id
1 'polypeptide(L)'
;MSGRVGDLSPRQEESLAKFRQNIQDVLPLLPTSDDYFLLRWLRARSFDLQKSEAMLRKHVEFRKQKDLENILSWQPPEVVQQYLSGGMCGFDLHGCPVWYDVIGPLDVKGLLLSASKQDLLRTKMRDCEMIQLVCAQQSEKLGKKIETLTMVYDCEGLGLKHLWKPAVELYGEFLCMFEENYPETLGRLFVVKAPKIFPVAYNLIKPFLSEDTRKKIMVLGANWKEILLKHISPDQLPMDYGGTMTDPNGDPKCTSKINYGGEIPKKYYIRDQVKQQYEHTVQISRGSSHQVEYEILFPGCVLRWQFMSDGADVGFGVFLKTKAGERQRAGEMTEVLPSQRYNAHLVPEDGTLTCSEPGIYVLRFDNTYSFIHAKKVSFTVEVLLPDKASEERLQQLGEKGMAPSRQ
;
A
#
# COMPACT_ATOMS: atom_id res chain seq x y z
N MET A 1 10.06 21.31 -23.74
CA MET A 1 8.77 21.79 -23.22
C MET A 1 8.17 20.71 -22.33
N SER A 2 7.91 21.05 -21.08
CA SER A 2 7.46 20.12 -20.03
C SER A 2 5.97 19.79 -20.07
N GLY A 3 5.18 20.47 -20.91
CA GLY A 3 3.73 20.28 -20.95
C GLY A 3 3.00 20.94 -19.77
N ARG A 4 3.61 21.98 -19.18
CA ARG A 4 3.03 22.80 -18.12
C ARG A 4 2.75 24.22 -18.65
N VAL A 5 1.86 24.94 -17.98
CA VAL A 5 1.55 26.34 -18.32
C VAL A 5 2.84 27.16 -18.32
N GLY A 6 3.03 27.97 -19.37
CA GLY A 6 4.26 28.74 -19.61
C GLY A 6 5.41 27.97 -20.25
N ASP A 7 5.28 26.65 -20.45
CA ASP A 7 6.30 25.78 -21.05
C ASP A 7 5.63 24.68 -21.94
N LEU A 8 4.74 25.13 -22.83
CA LEU A 8 4.10 24.32 -23.86
C LEU A 8 4.79 24.51 -25.21
N SER A 9 4.93 23.43 -25.97
CA SER A 9 5.27 23.52 -27.40
C SER A 9 4.02 23.88 -28.22
N PRO A 10 4.15 24.39 -29.46
CA PRO A 10 2.99 24.71 -30.31
C PRO A 10 2.02 23.53 -30.48
N ARG A 11 2.54 22.31 -30.59
CA ARG A 11 1.73 21.09 -30.67
C ARG A 11 0.95 20.81 -29.38
N GLN A 12 1.54 21.10 -28.21
CA GLN A 12 0.89 20.92 -26.92
C GLN A 12 -0.20 21.97 -26.69
N GLU A 13 0.03 23.22 -27.11
CA GLU A 13 -0.98 24.29 -27.10
C GLU A 13 -2.19 23.92 -27.97
N GLU A 14 -1.94 23.46 -29.20
CA GLU A 14 -2.99 22.99 -30.10
C GLU A 14 -3.76 21.80 -29.50
N SER A 15 -3.03 20.85 -28.89
CA SER A 15 -3.65 19.70 -28.23
C SER A 15 -4.52 20.12 -27.04
N LEU A 16 -4.07 21.07 -26.23
CA LEU A 16 -4.85 21.62 -25.12
C LEU A 16 -6.13 22.32 -25.60
N ALA A 17 -6.04 23.12 -26.66
CA ALA A 17 -7.20 23.78 -27.26
C ALA A 17 -8.23 22.77 -27.79
N LYS A 18 -7.78 21.75 -28.55
CA LYS A 18 -8.65 20.68 -29.05
C LYS A 18 -9.25 19.87 -27.91
N PHE A 19 -8.45 19.53 -26.91
CA PHE A 19 -8.91 18.78 -25.75
C PHE A 19 -10.04 19.52 -25.03
N ARG A 20 -9.87 20.82 -24.78
CA ARG A 20 -10.89 21.69 -24.18
C ARG A 20 -12.18 21.72 -24.99
N GLN A 21 -12.08 21.74 -26.32
CA GLN A 21 -13.25 21.67 -27.20
C GLN A 21 -13.99 20.33 -27.10
N ASN A 22 -13.26 19.22 -27.08
CA ASN A 22 -13.85 17.88 -27.04
C ASN A 22 -14.65 17.60 -25.75
N ILE A 23 -14.25 18.20 -24.63
CA ILE A 23 -14.83 17.96 -23.31
C ILE A 23 -15.80 19.07 -22.88
N GLN A 24 -16.21 19.94 -23.80
CA GLN A 24 -17.00 21.13 -23.49
C GLN A 24 -18.30 20.79 -22.74
N ASP A 25 -18.87 19.61 -23.00
CA ASP A 25 -20.07 19.08 -22.37
C ASP A 25 -19.88 18.72 -20.88
N VAL A 26 -18.66 18.36 -20.46
CA VAL A 26 -18.36 17.97 -19.06
C VAL A 26 -17.62 19.05 -18.27
N LEU A 27 -17.13 20.12 -18.91
CA LEU A 27 -16.45 21.23 -18.21
C LEU A 27 -17.25 21.80 -17.02
N PRO A 28 -18.58 22.02 -17.11
CA PRO A 28 -19.36 22.55 -15.99
C PRO A 28 -19.44 21.62 -14.77
N LEU A 29 -19.07 20.34 -14.93
CA LEU A 29 -19.11 19.31 -13.88
C LEU A 29 -17.77 19.17 -13.14
N LEU A 30 -16.74 19.90 -13.58
CA LEU A 30 -15.40 19.84 -13.01
C LEU A 30 -15.22 20.86 -11.88
N PRO A 31 -14.35 20.58 -10.90
CA PRO A 31 -14.06 21.53 -9.83
C PRO A 31 -13.34 22.78 -10.33
N THR A 32 -12.60 22.66 -11.44
CA THR A 32 -11.96 23.75 -12.15
C THR A 32 -11.74 23.35 -13.60
N SER A 33 -11.71 24.34 -14.49
CA SER A 33 -11.43 24.18 -15.92
C SER A 33 -10.18 24.94 -16.35
N ASP A 34 -9.28 25.27 -15.41
CA ASP A 34 -8.01 25.94 -15.73
C ASP A 34 -7.08 25.04 -16.56
N ASP A 35 -6.12 25.66 -17.26
CA ASP A 35 -5.18 24.91 -18.11
C ASP A 35 -4.35 23.91 -17.30
N TYR A 36 -4.02 24.25 -16.05
CA TYR A 36 -3.30 23.37 -15.13
C TYR A 36 -4.03 22.04 -14.92
N PHE A 37 -5.31 22.09 -14.61
CA PHE A 37 -6.15 20.91 -14.41
C PHE A 37 -6.21 20.06 -15.68
N LEU A 38 -6.49 20.67 -16.84
CA LEU A 38 -6.57 19.95 -18.12
C LEU A 38 -5.24 19.31 -18.53
N LEU A 39 -4.13 20.02 -18.31
CA LEU A 39 -2.80 19.55 -18.66
C LEU A 39 -2.37 18.33 -17.83
N ARG A 40 -2.89 18.12 -16.62
CA ARG A 40 -2.61 16.88 -15.85
C ARG A 40 -3.09 15.64 -16.59
N TRP A 41 -4.30 15.68 -17.15
CA TRP A 41 -4.88 14.57 -17.92
C TRP A 41 -4.12 14.33 -19.22
N LEU A 42 -3.75 15.41 -19.91
CA LEU A 42 -2.95 15.35 -21.13
C LEU A 42 -1.56 14.76 -20.86
N ARG A 43 -0.83 15.26 -19.85
CA ARG A 43 0.50 14.72 -19.50
C ARG A 43 0.43 13.24 -19.11
N ALA A 44 -0.55 12.85 -18.31
CA ALA A 44 -0.74 11.46 -17.87
C ALA A 44 -0.99 10.48 -19.02
N ARG A 45 -1.40 10.96 -20.20
CA ARG A 45 -1.59 10.16 -21.42
C ARG A 45 -0.71 10.65 -22.57
N SER A 46 0.41 11.31 -22.28
CA SER A 46 1.38 11.77 -23.28
C SER A 46 0.77 12.59 -24.42
N PHE A 47 -0.20 13.45 -24.09
CA PHE A 47 -0.99 14.29 -25.01
C PHE A 47 -1.81 13.50 -26.05
N ASP A 48 -2.11 12.22 -25.80
CA ASP A 48 -3.09 11.44 -26.56
C ASP A 48 -4.50 11.92 -26.20
N LEU A 49 -5.14 12.64 -27.13
CA LEU A 49 -6.45 13.29 -26.89
C LEU A 49 -7.54 12.29 -26.49
N GLN A 50 -7.64 11.17 -27.21
CA GLN A 50 -8.70 10.19 -26.99
C GLN A 50 -8.55 9.51 -25.62
N LYS A 51 -7.33 9.12 -25.26
CA LYS A 51 -7.07 8.51 -23.93
C LYS A 51 -7.23 9.51 -22.80
N SER A 52 -6.79 10.75 -22.99
CA SER A 52 -6.95 11.83 -22.00
C SER A 52 -8.42 12.11 -21.74
N GLU A 53 -9.22 12.17 -22.80
CA GLU A 53 -10.67 12.39 -22.72
C GLU A 53 -11.38 11.24 -22.03
N ALA A 54 -11.08 10.00 -22.42
CA ALA A 54 -11.65 8.82 -21.77
C ALA A 54 -11.31 8.77 -20.27
N MET A 55 -10.08 9.14 -19.89
CA MET A 55 -9.66 9.20 -18.49
C MET A 55 -10.42 10.28 -17.72
N LEU A 56 -10.51 11.50 -18.27
CA LEU A 56 -11.22 12.61 -17.62
C LEU A 56 -12.72 12.32 -17.48
N ARG A 57 -13.36 11.73 -18.50
CA ARG A 57 -14.79 11.37 -18.43
C ARG A 57 -15.05 10.29 -17.36
N LYS A 58 -14.16 9.32 -17.20
CA LYS A 58 -14.22 8.37 -16.06
C LYS A 58 -14.09 9.08 -14.73
N HIS A 59 -13.21 10.07 -14.62
CA HIS A 59 -13.09 10.88 -13.42
C HIS A 59 -14.37 11.67 -13.11
N VAL A 60 -15.02 12.27 -14.11
CA VAL A 60 -16.32 12.96 -13.91
C VAL A 60 -17.37 12.02 -13.32
N GLU A 61 -17.49 10.80 -13.85
CA GLU A 61 -18.40 9.79 -13.29
C GLU A 61 -17.98 9.37 -11.87
N PHE A 62 -16.69 9.19 -11.61
CA PHE A 62 -16.16 8.90 -10.28
C PHE A 62 -16.51 10.01 -9.28
N ARG A 63 -16.33 11.28 -9.65
CA ARG A 63 -16.69 12.44 -8.81
C ARG A 63 -18.16 12.38 -8.38
N LYS A 64 -19.05 12.06 -9.33
CA LYS A 64 -20.48 11.92 -9.09
C LYS A 64 -20.79 10.72 -8.20
N GLN A 65 -20.30 9.53 -8.54
CA GLN A 65 -20.57 8.29 -7.78
C GLN A 65 -20.04 8.33 -6.35
N LYS A 66 -18.93 9.04 -6.13
CA LYS A 66 -18.31 9.17 -4.82
C LYS A 66 -18.68 10.45 -4.09
N ASP A 67 -19.51 11.31 -4.68
CA ASP A 67 -19.94 12.57 -4.08
C ASP A 67 -18.74 13.40 -3.60
N LEU A 68 -17.75 13.59 -4.49
CA LEU A 68 -16.53 14.32 -4.16
C LEU A 68 -16.78 15.82 -3.90
N GLU A 69 -17.88 16.36 -4.39
CA GLU A 69 -18.28 17.75 -4.13
C GLU A 69 -18.49 18.00 -2.62
N ASN A 70 -19.08 17.02 -1.91
CA ASN A 70 -19.39 17.16 -0.49
C ASN A 70 -18.41 16.39 0.43
N ILE A 71 -17.42 15.68 -0.13
CA ILE A 71 -16.60 14.73 0.63
C ILE A 71 -15.76 15.37 1.74
N LEU A 72 -15.39 16.65 1.62
CA LEU A 72 -14.65 17.35 2.67
C LEU A 72 -15.48 17.57 3.94
N SER A 73 -16.81 17.67 3.80
CA SER A 73 -17.77 17.77 4.91
C SER A 73 -18.08 16.41 5.54
N TRP A 74 -17.88 15.31 4.80
CA TRP A 74 -18.06 13.96 5.29
C TRP A 74 -17.03 13.62 6.37
N GLN A 75 -17.49 12.99 7.45
CA GLN A 75 -16.67 12.56 8.56
C GLN A 75 -16.44 11.04 8.50
N PRO A 76 -15.18 10.58 8.54
CA PRO A 76 -14.89 9.16 8.65
C PRO A 76 -15.45 8.55 9.94
N PRO A 77 -15.66 7.22 10.01
CA PRO A 77 -15.97 6.55 11.27
C PRO A 77 -14.90 6.84 12.35
N GLU A 78 -15.30 6.89 13.63
CA GLU A 78 -14.40 7.20 14.75
C GLU A 78 -13.13 6.34 14.75
N VAL A 79 -13.28 5.03 14.54
CA VAL A 79 -12.14 4.09 14.48
C VAL A 79 -11.15 4.43 13.36
N VAL A 80 -11.64 4.97 12.24
CA VAL A 80 -10.78 5.40 11.13
C VAL A 80 -10.05 6.68 11.50
N GLN A 81 -10.75 7.66 12.09
CA GLN A 81 -10.12 8.91 12.52
C GLN A 81 -9.03 8.70 13.58
N GLN A 82 -9.25 7.75 14.50
CA GLN A 82 -8.35 7.47 15.61
C GLN A 82 -7.18 6.54 15.25
N TYR A 83 -7.37 5.60 14.32
CA TYR A 83 -6.38 4.52 14.09
C TYR A 83 -5.89 4.38 12.65
N LEU A 84 -6.47 5.08 11.67
CA LEU A 84 -5.87 5.13 10.34
C LEU A 84 -4.66 6.06 10.37
N SER A 85 -3.47 5.46 10.28
CA SER A 85 -2.21 6.19 10.31
C SER A 85 -2.04 7.14 9.13
N GLY A 86 -1.27 8.20 9.36
CA GLY A 86 -0.87 9.19 8.39
C GLY A 86 -1.50 10.56 8.63
N GLY A 87 -1.17 11.51 7.76
CA GLY A 87 -1.73 12.86 7.82
C GLY A 87 -0.85 13.88 7.13
N MET A 88 -1.40 15.08 6.94
CA MET A 88 -0.70 16.20 6.31
C MET A 88 0.03 17.04 7.36
N CYS A 89 1.32 17.28 7.15
CA CYS A 89 2.12 18.07 8.09
C CYS A 89 3.24 18.84 7.38
N GLY A 90 3.12 20.17 7.35
CA GLY A 90 4.11 21.07 6.76
C GLY A 90 4.10 21.12 5.22
N PHE A 91 5.03 21.91 4.70
CA PHE A 91 5.23 22.13 3.27
C PHE A 91 6.71 21.96 2.91
N ASP A 92 6.99 21.45 1.71
CA ASP A 92 8.35 21.33 1.22
C ASP A 92 8.93 22.70 0.81
N LEU A 93 10.21 22.75 0.43
CA LEU A 93 10.92 23.98 0.04
C LEU A 93 10.30 24.68 -1.19
N HIS A 94 9.46 23.98 -1.95
CA HIS A 94 8.74 24.55 -3.09
C HIS A 94 7.33 25.01 -2.72
N GLY A 95 6.88 24.73 -1.49
CA GLY A 95 5.55 25.08 -0.99
C GLY A 95 4.50 23.99 -1.22
N CYS A 96 4.90 22.80 -1.70
CA CYS A 96 4.00 21.68 -1.89
C CYS A 96 3.67 21.03 -0.53
N PRO A 97 2.41 20.63 -0.28
CA PRO A 97 2.04 19.96 0.96
C PRO A 97 2.81 18.66 1.17
N VAL A 98 3.15 18.34 2.43
CA VAL A 98 3.80 17.07 2.78
C VAL A 98 2.79 16.14 3.47
N TRP A 99 2.64 14.94 2.92
CA TRP A 99 1.80 13.87 3.47
C TRP A 99 2.66 12.76 4.06
N TYR A 100 2.31 12.28 5.26
CA TYR A 100 2.97 11.17 5.93
C TYR A 100 2.04 9.96 5.91
N ASP A 101 2.59 8.78 5.59
CA ASP A 101 1.95 7.49 5.87
C ASP A 101 2.90 6.67 6.76
N VAL A 102 2.39 6.24 7.93
CA VAL A 102 3.18 5.54 8.96
C VAL A 102 2.78 4.07 9.02
N ILE A 103 3.58 3.20 8.41
CA ILE A 103 3.15 1.84 8.06
C ILE A 103 3.20 0.86 9.24
N GLY A 104 4.32 0.76 9.95
CA GLY A 104 4.52 -0.27 10.97
C GLY A 104 3.43 -0.42 12.05
N PRO A 105 2.91 0.67 12.64
CA PRO A 105 1.89 0.58 13.68
C PRO A 105 0.47 0.39 13.13
N LEU A 106 0.27 0.38 11.81
CA LEU A 106 -1.06 0.25 11.21
C LEU A 106 -1.64 -1.15 11.44
N ASP A 107 -2.78 -1.21 12.13
CA ASP A 107 -3.56 -2.42 12.33
C ASP A 107 -4.61 -2.58 11.21
N VAL A 108 -4.16 -2.99 10.02
CA VAL A 108 -5.06 -3.10 8.85
C VAL A 108 -6.14 -4.19 9.06
N LYS A 109 -5.83 -5.25 9.80
CA LYS A 109 -6.80 -6.31 10.14
C LYS A 109 -7.88 -5.74 11.06
N GLY A 110 -7.49 -5.06 12.14
CA GLY A 110 -8.44 -4.36 13.01
C GLY A 110 -9.29 -3.32 12.26
N LEU A 111 -8.71 -2.57 11.32
CA LEU A 111 -9.44 -1.60 10.50
C LEU A 111 -10.49 -2.29 9.62
N LEU A 112 -10.13 -3.38 8.94
CA LEU A 112 -11.06 -4.13 8.07
C LEU A 112 -12.12 -4.92 8.86
N LEU A 113 -11.89 -5.19 10.15
CA LEU A 113 -12.88 -5.75 11.06
C LEU A 113 -13.79 -4.68 11.71
N SER A 114 -13.35 -3.42 11.73
CA SER A 114 -14.06 -2.31 12.41
C SER A 114 -14.73 -1.31 11.46
N ALA A 115 -14.31 -1.26 10.20
CA ALA A 115 -14.84 -0.35 9.18
C ALA A 115 -15.13 -1.09 7.88
N SER A 116 -15.95 -0.50 7.01
CA SER A 116 -16.10 -1.02 5.66
C SER A 116 -14.90 -0.66 4.79
N LYS A 117 -14.60 -1.49 3.77
CA LYS A 117 -13.62 -1.14 2.73
C LYS A 117 -13.96 0.19 2.06
N GLN A 118 -15.26 0.48 1.89
CA GLN A 118 -15.75 1.71 1.28
C GLN A 118 -15.43 2.93 2.15
N ASP A 119 -15.56 2.85 3.47
CA ASP A 119 -15.22 3.97 4.38
C ASP A 119 -13.72 4.27 4.36
N LEU A 120 -12.88 3.23 4.31
CA LEU A 120 -11.42 3.37 4.21
C LEU A 120 -11.03 4.04 2.89
N LEU A 121 -11.58 3.57 1.77
CA LEU A 121 -11.34 4.17 0.45
C LEU A 121 -11.89 5.61 0.38
N ARG A 122 -13.09 5.86 0.92
CA ARG A 122 -13.70 7.21 0.98
C ARG A 122 -12.86 8.16 1.83
N THR A 123 -12.25 7.68 2.91
CA THR A 123 -11.30 8.47 3.71
C THR A 123 -10.08 8.86 2.88
N LYS A 124 -9.48 7.92 2.14
CA LYS A 124 -8.35 8.25 1.26
C LYS A 124 -8.75 9.18 0.10
N MET A 125 -9.98 9.10 -0.42
CA MET A 125 -10.51 10.07 -1.40
C MET A 125 -10.66 11.47 -0.77
N ARG A 126 -11.17 11.55 0.47
CA ARG A 126 -11.26 12.80 1.23
C ARG A 126 -9.88 13.42 1.43
N ASP A 127 -8.88 12.62 1.78
CA ASP A 127 -7.49 13.06 1.95
C ASP A 127 -6.96 13.65 0.64
N CYS A 128 -7.25 13.02 -0.51
CA CYS A 128 -6.85 13.53 -1.82
C CYS A 128 -7.51 14.88 -2.17
N GLU A 129 -8.83 15.04 -1.96
CA GLU A 129 -9.50 16.32 -2.19
C GLU A 129 -9.00 17.40 -1.19
N MET A 130 -8.66 17.01 0.04
CA MET A 130 -8.05 17.92 1.02
C MET A 130 -6.68 18.42 0.56
N ILE A 131 -5.85 17.54 0.01
CA ILE A 131 -4.57 17.91 -0.60
C ILE A 131 -4.79 18.89 -1.76
N GLN A 132 -5.79 18.68 -2.62
CA GLN A 132 -6.11 19.62 -3.72
C GLN A 132 -6.50 21.00 -3.18
N LEU A 133 -7.34 21.06 -2.14
CA LEU A 133 -7.72 22.32 -1.49
C LEU A 133 -6.50 23.06 -0.92
N VAL A 134 -5.62 22.33 -0.23
CA VAL A 134 -4.42 22.93 0.38
C VAL A 134 -3.43 23.40 -0.70
N CYS A 135 -3.30 22.67 -1.81
CA CYS A 135 -2.54 23.11 -2.98
C CYS A 135 -3.10 24.43 -3.56
N ALA A 136 -4.42 24.58 -3.65
CA ALA A 136 -5.05 25.83 -4.11
C ALA A 136 -4.75 26.99 -3.15
N GLN A 137 -4.91 26.79 -1.84
CA GLN A 137 -4.59 27.78 -0.82
C GLN A 137 -3.11 28.19 -0.84
N GLN A 138 -2.21 27.23 -1.00
CA GLN A 138 -0.77 27.49 -1.13
C GLN A 138 -0.46 28.23 -2.43
N SER A 139 -1.21 27.97 -3.51
CA SER A 139 -1.04 28.70 -4.76
C SER A 139 -1.35 30.18 -4.60
N GLU A 140 -2.46 30.49 -3.94
CA GLU A 140 -2.87 31.86 -3.61
C GLU A 140 -1.83 32.54 -2.71
N LYS A 141 -1.43 31.86 -1.62
CA LYS A 141 -0.47 32.39 -0.64
C LYS A 141 0.89 32.72 -1.25
N LEU A 142 1.38 31.89 -2.18
CA LEU A 142 2.72 32.02 -2.75
C LEU A 142 2.74 32.75 -4.10
N GLY A 143 1.58 33.10 -4.67
CA GLY A 143 1.48 33.73 -5.98
C GLY A 143 2.02 32.87 -7.13
N LYS A 144 2.10 31.55 -6.96
CA LYS A 144 2.58 30.58 -7.96
C LYS A 144 1.78 29.29 -7.87
N LYS A 145 1.59 28.56 -8.98
CA LYS A 145 0.80 27.33 -8.95
C LYS A 145 1.50 26.24 -8.13
N ILE A 146 0.77 25.71 -7.14
CA ILE A 146 1.04 24.47 -6.43
C ILE A 146 -0.04 23.47 -6.84
N GLU A 147 0.36 22.35 -7.43
CA GLU A 147 -0.55 21.30 -7.91
C GLU A 147 -0.08 19.87 -7.58
N THR A 148 1.02 19.75 -6.81
CA THR A 148 1.61 18.48 -6.44
C THR A 148 1.82 18.35 -4.94
N LEU A 149 2.04 17.12 -4.47
CA LEU A 149 2.43 16.83 -3.09
C LEU A 149 3.78 16.11 -2.98
N THR A 150 4.40 16.24 -1.81
CA THR A 150 5.51 15.41 -1.37
C THR A 150 5.00 14.38 -0.36
N MET A 151 5.32 13.11 -0.54
CA MET A 151 4.94 12.03 0.38
C MET A 151 6.15 11.50 1.14
N VAL A 152 5.99 11.24 2.43
CA VAL A 152 6.96 10.53 3.28
C VAL A 152 6.31 9.24 3.76
N TYR A 153 6.80 8.12 3.23
CA TYR A 153 6.39 6.77 3.60
C TYR A 153 7.35 6.24 4.66
N ASP A 154 6.89 6.21 5.90
CA ASP A 154 7.61 5.62 7.00
C ASP A 154 7.34 4.11 7.05
N CYS A 155 8.31 3.34 6.57
CA CYS A 155 8.22 1.88 6.52
C CYS A 155 8.87 1.20 7.73
N GLU A 156 9.26 1.95 8.77
CA GLU A 156 9.72 1.31 10.01
C GLU A 156 8.61 0.40 10.56
N GLY A 157 8.95 -0.85 10.90
CA GLY A 157 7.98 -1.84 11.36
C GLY A 157 7.14 -2.48 10.25
N LEU A 158 7.34 -2.13 8.96
CA LEU A 158 6.77 -2.90 7.85
C LEU A 158 7.20 -4.37 7.98
N GLY A 159 6.23 -5.26 7.83
CA GLY A 159 6.35 -6.65 8.24
C GLY A 159 5.24 -7.52 7.67
N LEU A 160 5.33 -8.81 7.96
CA LEU A 160 4.45 -9.86 7.44
C LEU A 160 2.95 -9.58 7.62
N LYS A 161 2.54 -8.97 8.74
CA LYS A 161 1.13 -8.59 9.00
C LYS A 161 0.53 -7.68 7.93
N HIS A 162 1.35 -6.88 7.24
CA HIS A 162 0.90 -5.97 6.19
C HIS A 162 0.73 -6.66 4.82
N LEU A 163 1.22 -7.89 4.68
CA LEU A 163 1.09 -8.69 3.46
C LEU A 163 -0.20 -9.54 3.45
N TRP A 164 -1.03 -9.42 4.49
CA TRP A 164 -2.34 -10.03 4.55
C TRP A 164 -3.15 -9.65 3.31
N LYS A 165 -3.71 -10.65 2.60
CA LYS A 165 -4.25 -10.45 1.25
C LYS A 165 -5.34 -9.36 1.18
N PRO A 166 -6.34 -9.32 2.07
CA PRO A 166 -7.32 -8.22 2.09
C PRO A 166 -6.71 -6.82 2.32
N ALA A 167 -5.62 -6.72 3.09
CA ALA A 167 -4.91 -5.45 3.27
C ALA A 167 -4.23 -4.99 1.97
N VAL A 168 -3.55 -5.92 1.29
CA VAL A 168 -2.87 -5.65 0.01
C VAL A 168 -3.90 -5.28 -1.07
N GLU A 169 -5.05 -5.96 -1.12
CA GLU A 169 -6.13 -5.67 -2.05
C GLU A 169 -6.74 -4.28 -1.80
N LEU A 170 -7.05 -3.94 -0.54
CA LEU A 170 -7.54 -2.60 -0.18
C LEU A 170 -6.55 -1.51 -0.62
N TYR A 171 -5.26 -1.71 -0.35
CA TYR A 171 -4.24 -0.74 -0.71
C TYR A 171 -4.03 -0.65 -2.23
N GLY A 172 -4.11 -1.77 -2.95
CA GLY A 172 -4.11 -1.80 -4.42
C GLY A 172 -5.29 -1.03 -5.02
N GLU A 173 -6.50 -1.20 -4.47
CA GLU A 173 -7.69 -0.42 -4.88
C GLU A 173 -7.50 1.09 -4.64
N PHE A 174 -6.89 1.47 -3.51
CA PHE A 174 -6.54 2.86 -3.26
C PHE A 174 -5.55 3.40 -4.31
N LEU A 175 -4.48 2.66 -4.62
CA LEU A 175 -3.48 3.08 -5.61
C LEU A 175 -4.09 3.22 -7.01
N CYS A 176 -4.90 2.26 -7.45
CA CYS A 176 -5.64 2.36 -8.71
C CYS A 176 -6.52 3.60 -8.74
N MET A 177 -7.30 3.83 -7.67
CA MET A 177 -8.13 5.02 -7.56
C MET A 177 -7.29 6.30 -7.65
N PHE A 178 -6.14 6.35 -6.99
CA PHE A 178 -5.23 7.49 -7.02
C PHE A 178 -4.69 7.77 -8.44
N GLU A 179 -4.18 6.74 -9.12
CA GLU A 179 -3.63 6.84 -10.48
C GLU A 179 -4.69 7.22 -11.53
N GLU A 180 -5.92 6.76 -11.34
CA GLU A 180 -7.03 7.03 -12.27
C GLU A 180 -7.64 8.42 -12.09
N ASN A 181 -7.63 8.97 -10.87
CA ASN A 181 -8.40 10.18 -10.53
C ASN A 181 -7.54 11.39 -10.12
N TYR A 182 -6.28 11.17 -9.73
CA TYR A 182 -5.37 12.24 -9.33
C TYR A 182 -4.07 12.20 -10.14
N PRO A 183 -4.13 12.11 -11.48
CA PRO A 183 -2.93 12.06 -12.33
C PRO A 183 -2.04 13.28 -12.09
N GLU A 184 -0.73 13.08 -12.26
CA GLU A 184 0.29 14.14 -12.17
C GLU A 184 0.31 14.91 -10.84
N THR A 185 -0.35 14.39 -9.79
CA THR A 185 -0.41 15.05 -8.47
C THR A 185 0.78 14.68 -7.59
N LEU A 186 1.33 13.46 -7.71
CA LEU A 186 2.54 13.11 -6.97
C LEU A 186 3.72 13.93 -7.50
N GLY A 187 4.36 14.72 -6.63
CA GLY A 187 5.64 15.37 -6.91
C GLY A 187 6.80 14.42 -6.64
N ARG A 188 6.83 13.85 -5.43
CA ARG A 188 7.86 12.91 -4.98
C ARG A 188 7.36 12.05 -3.81
N LEU A 189 7.89 10.84 -3.70
CA LEU A 189 7.65 9.96 -2.55
C LEU A 189 8.99 9.49 -1.97
N PHE A 190 9.23 9.79 -0.70
CA PHE A 190 10.39 9.31 0.05
C PHE A 190 9.99 8.10 0.89
N VAL A 191 10.62 6.94 0.65
CA VAL A 191 10.50 5.79 1.54
C VAL A 191 11.65 5.86 2.55
N VAL A 192 11.31 5.95 3.83
CA VAL A 192 12.29 5.99 4.93
C VAL A 192 12.22 4.72 5.77
N LYS A 193 13.36 4.34 6.36
CA LYS A 193 13.47 3.20 7.29
C LYS A 193 12.91 1.88 6.72
N ALA A 194 13.08 1.66 5.42
CA ALA A 194 12.59 0.46 4.73
C ALA A 194 13.31 -0.81 5.22
N PRO A 195 12.58 -1.82 5.75
CA PRO A 195 13.17 -3.07 6.21
C PRO A 195 13.40 -4.05 5.05
N LYS A 196 14.09 -5.17 5.33
CA LYS A 196 14.40 -6.22 4.34
C LYS A 196 13.18 -6.80 3.61
N ILE A 197 11.99 -6.71 4.20
CA ILE A 197 10.74 -7.20 3.58
C ILE A 197 10.15 -6.21 2.55
N PHE A 198 10.64 -4.97 2.49
CA PHE A 198 10.14 -3.94 1.59
C PHE A 198 10.11 -4.37 0.10
N PRO A 199 11.12 -5.07 -0.47
CA PRO A 199 11.06 -5.49 -1.87
C PRO A 199 9.88 -6.40 -2.18
N VAL A 200 9.48 -7.28 -1.24
CA VAL A 200 8.29 -8.13 -1.39
C VAL A 200 7.03 -7.28 -1.35
N ALA A 201 6.90 -6.39 -0.36
CA ALA A 201 5.75 -5.51 -0.24
C ALA A 201 5.59 -4.58 -1.46
N TYR A 202 6.69 -4.00 -1.94
CA TYR A 202 6.71 -3.15 -3.11
C TYR A 202 6.30 -3.92 -4.37
N ASN A 203 6.77 -5.16 -4.55
CA ASN A 203 6.39 -5.98 -5.71
C ASN A 203 4.89 -6.29 -5.76
N LEU A 204 4.21 -6.41 -4.61
CA LEU A 204 2.76 -6.62 -4.55
C LEU A 204 1.97 -5.42 -5.04
N ILE A 205 2.46 -4.21 -4.76
CA ILE A 205 1.73 -2.97 -5.04
C ILE A 205 2.17 -2.33 -6.35
N LYS A 206 3.37 -2.67 -6.84
CA LYS A 206 3.97 -2.16 -8.08
C LYS A 206 3.03 -2.27 -9.29
N PRO A 207 2.27 -3.37 -9.51
CA PRO A 207 1.33 -3.46 -10.63
C PRO A 207 0.27 -2.35 -10.68
N PHE A 208 -0.06 -1.74 -9.54
CA PHE A 208 -1.05 -0.66 -9.44
C PHE A 208 -0.45 0.73 -9.65
N LEU A 209 0.89 0.85 -9.74
CA LEU A 209 1.59 2.12 -9.90
C LEU A 209 1.92 2.38 -11.37
N SER A 210 1.70 3.62 -11.83
CA SER A 210 2.15 4.08 -13.14
C SER A 210 3.68 4.22 -13.20
N GLU A 211 4.23 4.21 -14.41
CA GLU A 211 5.66 4.46 -14.61
C GLU A 211 6.10 5.86 -14.12
N ASP A 212 5.20 6.85 -14.17
CA ASP A 212 5.46 8.18 -13.63
C ASP A 212 5.61 8.14 -12.10
N THR A 213 4.67 7.50 -11.40
CA THR A 213 4.74 7.30 -9.95
C THR A 213 5.98 6.52 -9.54
N ARG A 214 6.29 5.41 -10.22
CA ARG A 214 7.49 4.59 -9.92
C ARG A 214 8.79 5.40 -10.02
N LYS A 215 8.91 6.31 -10.99
CA LYS A 215 10.08 7.20 -11.15
C LYS A 215 10.22 8.22 -10.02
N LYS A 216 9.13 8.57 -9.34
CA LYS A 216 9.08 9.53 -8.24
C LYS A 216 9.33 8.92 -6.86
N ILE A 217 9.41 7.59 -6.78
CA ILE A 217 9.70 6.86 -5.54
C ILE A 217 11.22 6.83 -5.29
N MET A 218 11.61 7.38 -4.14
CA MET A 218 12.98 7.45 -3.66
C MET A 218 13.11 6.67 -2.35
N VAL A 219 13.73 5.50 -2.41
CA VAL A 219 14.06 4.71 -1.22
C VAL A 219 15.34 5.28 -0.60
N LEU A 220 15.25 5.72 0.65
CA LEU A 220 16.34 6.39 1.36
C LEU A 220 17.09 5.41 2.28
N GLY A 221 18.40 5.62 2.42
CA GLY A 221 19.27 4.84 3.30
C GLY A 221 19.37 5.42 4.70
N ALA A 222 20.47 5.14 5.41
CA ALA A 222 20.68 5.56 6.80
C ALA A 222 20.62 7.09 7.00
N ASN A 223 21.03 7.87 5.99
CA ASN A 223 21.02 9.34 6.02
C ASN A 223 19.68 9.95 5.59
N TRP A 224 18.57 9.22 5.74
CA TRP A 224 17.25 9.67 5.30
C TRP A 224 16.84 11.03 5.89
N LYS A 225 17.17 11.31 7.16
CA LYS A 225 16.89 12.62 7.81
C LYS A 225 17.56 13.78 7.06
N GLU A 226 18.84 13.64 6.73
CA GLU A 226 19.60 14.64 5.97
C GLU A 226 19.01 14.87 4.58
N ILE A 227 18.54 13.79 3.92
CA ILE A 227 17.92 13.89 2.59
C ILE A 227 16.56 14.57 2.67
N LEU A 228 15.75 14.30 3.70
CA LEU A 228 14.48 15.01 3.91
C LEU A 228 14.72 16.52 4.11
N LEU A 229 15.73 16.89 4.91
CA LEU A 229 16.10 18.30 5.15
C LEU A 229 16.60 19.05 3.89
N LYS A 230 17.06 18.33 2.85
CA LYS A 230 17.37 18.94 1.54
C LYS A 230 16.13 19.34 0.75
N HIS A 231 14.96 18.89 1.18
CA HIS A 231 13.70 19.07 0.44
C HIS A 231 12.62 19.74 1.27
N ILE A 232 12.69 19.67 2.60
CA ILE A 232 11.72 20.23 3.53
C ILE A 232 12.50 21.07 4.54
N SER A 233 12.07 22.31 4.74
CA SER A 233 12.69 23.19 5.73
C SER A 233 12.60 22.59 7.14
N PRO A 234 13.61 22.75 8.03
CA PRO A 234 13.57 22.17 9.36
C PRO A 234 12.32 22.55 10.17
N ASP A 235 11.81 23.77 10.04
CA ASP A 235 10.59 24.24 10.72
C ASP A 235 9.29 23.65 10.14
N GLN A 236 9.36 23.07 8.94
CA GLN A 236 8.26 22.40 8.25
C GLN A 236 8.30 20.87 8.38
N LEU A 237 9.35 20.33 8.99
CA LEU A 237 9.57 18.89 9.17
C LEU A 237 9.43 18.53 10.66
N PRO A 238 8.64 17.51 11.05
CA PRO A 238 8.57 17.07 12.44
C PRO A 238 9.94 16.67 12.97
N MET A 239 10.17 16.93 14.26
CA MET A 239 11.43 16.59 14.93
C MET A 239 11.73 15.09 14.88
N ASP A 240 10.70 14.24 14.98
CA ASP A 240 10.84 12.77 14.82
C ASP A 240 11.45 12.39 13.45
N TYR A 241 11.13 13.16 12.40
CA TYR A 241 11.65 13.00 11.04
C TYR A 241 12.94 13.80 10.76
N GLY A 242 13.54 14.42 11.78
CA GLY A 242 14.84 15.12 11.69
C GLY A 242 14.75 16.64 11.53
N GLY A 243 13.56 17.22 11.59
CA GLY A 243 13.39 18.67 11.60
C GLY A 243 13.36 19.26 13.01
N THR A 244 12.59 20.34 13.15
CA THR A 244 12.43 21.12 14.39
C THR A 244 10.96 21.38 14.74
N MET A 245 10.02 20.99 13.87
CA MET A 245 8.60 21.15 14.16
C MET A 245 8.18 20.23 15.31
N THR A 246 7.39 20.80 16.22
CA THR A 246 6.72 20.10 17.31
C THR A 246 5.27 20.59 17.39
N ASP A 247 4.40 19.84 18.05
CA ASP A 247 3.09 20.36 18.42
C ASP A 247 3.22 21.47 19.49
N PRO A 248 2.16 22.27 19.72
CA PRO A 248 2.17 23.31 20.76
C PRO A 248 2.52 22.82 22.17
N ASN A 249 2.29 21.53 22.46
CA ASN A 249 2.64 20.87 23.73
C ASN A 249 4.09 20.32 23.76
N GLY A 250 4.89 20.54 22.71
CA GLY A 250 6.25 20.05 22.58
C GLY A 250 6.38 18.61 22.06
N ASP A 251 5.30 17.96 21.63
CA ASP A 251 5.38 16.61 21.07
C ASP A 251 6.18 16.61 19.74
N PRO A 252 7.33 15.90 19.68
CA PRO A 252 8.19 15.85 18.49
C PRO A 252 7.59 15.09 17.31
N LYS A 253 6.53 14.32 17.56
CA LYS A 253 5.83 13.52 16.54
C LYS A 253 4.75 14.29 15.81
N CYS A 254 4.38 15.47 16.28
CA CYS A 254 3.28 16.27 15.74
C CYS A 254 1.96 15.45 15.65
N THR A 255 1.59 14.75 16.73
CA THR A 255 0.38 13.89 16.77
C THR A 255 -0.93 14.64 16.55
N SER A 256 -0.94 15.96 16.68
CA SER A 256 -2.09 16.81 16.30
C SER A 256 -2.36 16.81 14.78
N LYS A 257 -1.37 16.41 13.96
CA LYS A 257 -1.41 16.42 12.49
C LYS A 257 -1.19 15.05 11.87
N ILE A 258 -0.38 14.20 12.51
CA ILE A 258 0.00 12.88 12.01
C ILE A 258 -0.56 11.81 12.94
N ASN A 259 -1.42 10.94 12.42
CA ASN A 259 -1.89 9.78 13.14
C ASN A 259 -0.83 8.66 13.06
N TYR A 260 -0.48 8.04 14.19
CA TYR A 260 0.54 6.96 14.25
C TYR A 260 -0.08 5.57 14.36
N GLY A 261 -1.36 5.40 14.05
CA GLY A 261 -2.08 4.14 14.12
C GLY A 261 -2.15 3.56 15.53
N GLY A 262 -1.95 2.25 15.65
CA GLY A 262 -2.07 1.51 16.89
C GLY A 262 -3.01 0.31 16.76
N GLU A 263 -2.98 -0.56 17.76
CA GLU A 263 -3.90 -1.70 17.85
C GLU A 263 -5.33 -1.20 18.08
N ILE A 264 -6.28 -1.70 17.29
CA ILE A 264 -7.67 -1.27 17.39
C ILE A 264 -8.37 -2.05 18.51
N PRO A 265 -8.98 -1.36 19.49
CA PRO A 265 -9.74 -2.02 20.54
C PRO A 265 -10.88 -2.87 19.96
N LYS A 266 -11.01 -4.12 20.42
CA LYS A 266 -12.04 -5.06 19.97
C LYS A 266 -13.48 -4.54 20.07
N LYS A 267 -13.75 -3.54 20.93
CA LYS A 267 -15.05 -2.85 21.00
C LYS A 267 -15.48 -2.20 19.68
N TYR A 268 -14.54 -1.89 18.78
CA TYR A 268 -14.85 -1.33 17.46
C TYR A 268 -15.17 -2.40 16.41
N TYR A 269 -14.93 -3.69 16.70
CA TYR A 269 -15.09 -4.75 15.70
C TYR A 269 -16.58 -4.97 15.43
N ILE A 270 -16.96 -4.85 14.16
CA ILE A 270 -18.33 -5.07 13.67
C ILE A 270 -18.47 -6.41 12.95
N ARG A 271 -17.36 -7.14 12.78
CA ARG A 271 -17.27 -8.48 12.21
C ARG A 271 -16.04 -9.20 12.75
N ASP A 272 -16.09 -10.52 12.81
CA ASP A 272 -14.95 -11.35 13.26
C ASP A 272 -14.04 -11.78 12.10
N GLN A 273 -14.54 -11.67 10.86
CA GLN A 273 -13.84 -12.12 9.66
C GLN A 273 -14.15 -11.25 8.44
N VAL A 274 -13.22 -11.26 7.49
CA VAL A 274 -13.42 -10.73 6.14
C VAL A 274 -13.72 -11.90 5.21
N LYS A 275 -14.74 -11.79 4.35
CA LYS A 275 -15.05 -12.83 3.37
C LYS A 275 -13.86 -13.00 2.41
N GLN A 276 -13.39 -14.23 2.27
CA GLN A 276 -12.28 -14.59 1.40
C GLN A 276 -12.73 -15.63 0.38
N GLN A 277 -12.12 -15.60 -0.81
CA GLN A 277 -12.22 -16.66 -1.80
C GLN A 277 -10.98 -17.53 -1.73
N TYR A 278 -11.17 -18.83 -1.98
CA TYR A 278 -10.09 -19.82 -1.97
C TYR A 278 -9.94 -20.42 -3.36
N GLU A 279 -8.70 -20.67 -3.74
CA GLU A 279 -8.33 -21.19 -5.07
C GLU A 279 -8.57 -22.69 -5.16
N HIS A 280 -8.31 -23.41 -4.07
CA HIS A 280 -8.41 -24.84 -4.02
C HIS A 280 -9.41 -25.29 -2.97
N THR A 281 -10.00 -26.46 -3.20
CA THR A 281 -10.86 -27.14 -2.25
C THR A 281 -10.64 -28.63 -2.37
N VAL A 282 -10.25 -29.27 -1.28
CA VAL A 282 -9.88 -30.69 -1.25
C VAL A 282 -10.65 -31.41 -0.16
N GLN A 283 -10.96 -32.69 -0.39
CA GLN A 283 -11.42 -33.59 0.67
C GLN A 283 -10.26 -34.42 1.19
N ILE A 284 -10.02 -34.33 2.50
CA ILE A 284 -9.00 -35.08 3.22
C ILE A 284 -9.69 -36.20 3.99
N SER A 285 -9.52 -37.42 3.52
CA SER A 285 -10.03 -38.61 4.21
C SER A 285 -9.53 -38.69 5.65
N ARG A 286 -10.30 -39.36 6.50
CA ARG A 286 -9.90 -39.65 7.87
C ARG A 286 -8.53 -40.33 7.91
N GLY A 287 -7.67 -39.94 8.85
CA GLY A 287 -6.35 -40.55 9.01
C GLY A 287 -5.35 -40.16 7.92
N SER A 288 -5.71 -39.23 7.03
CA SER A 288 -4.89 -38.83 5.89
C SER A 288 -4.45 -37.37 5.98
N SER A 289 -3.60 -36.97 5.04
CA SER A 289 -3.12 -35.59 4.88
C SER A 289 -3.04 -35.22 3.40
N HIS A 290 -3.25 -33.93 3.15
CA HIS A 290 -3.00 -33.30 1.86
C HIS A 290 -1.81 -32.35 1.99
N GLN A 291 -0.98 -32.27 0.96
CA GLN A 291 0.17 -31.37 0.96
C GLN A 291 0.33 -30.71 -0.41
N VAL A 292 0.81 -29.48 -0.39
CA VAL A 292 1.27 -28.74 -1.57
C VAL A 292 2.75 -28.40 -1.40
N GLU A 293 3.48 -28.44 -2.50
CA GLU A 293 4.94 -28.28 -2.50
C GLU A 293 5.33 -27.09 -3.36
N TYR A 294 6.22 -26.24 -2.83
CA TYR A 294 6.75 -25.06 -3.51
C TYR A 294 8.27 -25.12 -3.51
N GLU A 295 8.85 -25.25 -4.70
CA GLU A 295 10.30 -25.19 -4.89
C GLU A 295 10.76 -23.72 -4.87
N ILE A 296 11.50 -23.37 -3.83
CA ILE A 296 12.07 -22.04 -3.63
C ILE A 296 13.53 -22.07 -4.03
N LEU A 297 13.85 -21.37 -5.12
CA LEU A 297 15.22 -21.29 -5.63
C LEU A 297 16.00 -20.10 -5.06
N PHE A 298 15.30 -19.05 -4.65
CA PHE A 298 15.89 -17.79 -4.20
C PHE A 298 15.36 -17.44 -2.80
N PRO A 299 16.24 -17.27 -1.80
CA PRO A 299 15.86 -16.80 -0.47
C PRO A 299 15.18 -15.43 -0.52
N GLY A 300 14.40 -15.12 0.52
CA GLY A 300 13.79 -13.81 0.71
C GLY A 300 12.38 -13.65 0.15
N CYS A 301 11.85 -14.64 -0.58
CA CYS A 301 10.42 -14.68 -0.89
C CYS A 301 9.58 -14.98 0.36
N VAL A 302 8.29 -14.67 0.29
CA VAL A 302 7.34 -14.97 1.35
C VAL A 302 6.31 -15.98 0.87
N LEU A 303 6.17 -17.10 1.57
CA LEU A 303 4.98 -17.93 1.47
C LEU A 303 3.84 -17.24 2.21
N ARG A 304 2.70 -17.09 1.55
CA ARG A 304 1.44 -16.61 2.13
C ARG A 304 0.38 -17.69 1.96
N TRP A 305 -0.38 -17.98 3.00
CA TRP A 305 -1.49 -18.91 2.92
C TRP A 305 -2.72 -18.38 3.64
N GLN A 306 -3.88 -18.87 3.21
CA GLN A 306 -5.14 -18.75 3.92
C GLN A 306 -5.94 -20.04 3.72
N PHE A 307 -6.65 -20.49 4.75
CA PHE A 307 -7.49 -21.68 4.66
C PHE A 307 -8.66 -21.67 5.63
N MET A 308 -9.69 -22.42 5.28
CA MET A 308 -10.80 -22.77 6.16
C MET A 308 -11.13 -24.26 6.02
N SER A 309 -11.79 -24.82 7.03
CA SER A 309 -12.24 -26.21 7.00
C SER A 309 -13.68 -26.35 7.44
N ASP A 310 -14.40 -27.31 6.88
CA ASP A 310 -15.79 -27.54 7.25
C ASP A 310 -15.89 -28.33 8.56
N GLY A 311 -16.70 -27.80 9.50
CA GLY A 311 -17.30 -28.52 10.62
C GLY A 311 -16.38 -28.96 11.78
N ALA A 312 -15.06 -28.95 11.62
CA ALA A 312 -14.12 -29.31 12.68
C ALA A 312 -12.72 -28.79 12.39
N ASP A 313 -11.84 -28.94 13.37
CA ASP A 313 -10.46 -28.47 13.33
C ASP A 313 -9.62 -29.27 12.34
N VAL A 314 -8.60 -28.62 11.78
CA VAL A 314 -7.63 -29.21 10.87
C VAL A 314 -6.22 -28.99 11.40
N GLY A 315 -5.35 -30.00 11.25
CA GLY A 315 -3.93 -29.82 11.50
C GLY A 315 -3.29 -29.06 10.33
N PHE A 316 -2.42 -28.10 10.61
CA PHE A 316 -1.65 -27.42 9.56
C PHE A 316 -0.23 -27.19 10.03
N GLY A 317 0.75 -27.30 9.12
CA GLY A 317 2.16 -27.03 9.37
C GLY A 317 2.93 -26.82 8.08
N VAL A 318 4.14 -26.25 8.18
CA VAL A 318 5.05 -25.99 7.05
C VAL A 318 6.37 -26.69 7.31
N PHE A 319 6.84 -27.44 6.31
CA PHE A 319 8.05 -28.25 6.40
C PHE A 319 9.00 -27.93 5.24
N LEU A 320 10.28 -28.26 5.40
CA LEU A 320 11.28 -28.18 4.34
C LEU A 320 11.80 -29.60 4.06
N LYS A 321 11.71 -30.05 2.80
CA LYS A 321 12.23 -31.36 2.41
C LYS A 321 13.73 -31.45 2.66
N THR A 322 14.16 -32.62 3.15
CA THR A 322 15.58 -32.94 3.39
C THR A 322 16.21 -33.70 2.22
N LYS A 323 15.38 -34.23 1.32
CA LYS A 323 15.80 -35.00 0.14
C LYS A 323 14.99 -34.59 -1.09
N ALA A 324 15.65 -34.53 -2.24
CA ALA A 324 14.98 -34.28 -3.52
C ALA A 324 14.15 -35.51 -3.95
N GLY A 325 12.98 -35.29 -4.57
CA GLY A 325 12.13 -36.35 -5.12
C GLY A 325 10.92 -36.72 -4.23
N GLU A 326 10.87 -37.97 -3.79
CA GLU A 326 9.67 -38.67 -3.26
C GLU A 326 8.93 -37.92 -2.13
N ARG A 327 7.65 -38.28 -1.95
CA ARG A 327 6.82 -37.76 -0.86
C ARG A 327 7.42 -38.20 0.49
N GLN A 328 7.95 -37.24 1.23
CA GLN A 328 8.51 -37.48 2.57
C GLN A 328 7.42 -37.46 3.65
N ARG A 329 7.57 -38.28 4.68
CA ARG A 329 6.73 -38.19 5.90
C ARG A 329 7.13 -36.94 6.69
N ALA A 330 6.22 -36.38 7.48
CA ALA A 330 6.52 -35.18 8.30
C ALA A 330 7.78 -35.35 9.16
N GLY A 331 7.96 -36.49 9.83
CA GLY A 331 9.13 -36.74 10.67
C GLY A 331 10.46 -36.90 9.91
N GLU A 332 10.46 -36.91 8.57
CA GLU A 332 11.66 -36.96 7.72
C GLU A 332 12.03 -35.58 7.18
N MET A 333 11.17 -34.58 7.36
CA MET A 333 11.35 -33.21 6.89
C MET A 333 11.74 -32.30 8.06
N THR A 334 12.42 -31.20 7.75
CA THR A 334 12.71 -30.17 8.76
C THR A 334 11.43 -29.37 9.02
N GLU A 335 11.01 -29.24 10.27
CA GLU A 335 9.88 -28.40 10.63
C GLU A 335 10.27 -26.92 10.51
N VAL A 336 9.50 -26.16 9.74
CA VAL A 336 9.66 -24.70 9.61
C VAL A 336 8.57 -23.96 10.39
N LEU A 337 7.34 -24.46 10.28
CA LEU A 337 6.22 -24.11 11.16
C LEU A 337 5.66 -25.42 11.74
N PRO A 338 5.82 -25.66 13.05
CA PRO A 338 5.34 -26.88 13.69
C PRO A 338 3.85 -27.09 13.43
N SER A 339 3.45 -28.35 13.25
CA SER A 339 2.05 -28.62 12.99
C SER A 339 1.20 -28.35 14.23
N GLN A 340 0.16 -27.52 14.08
CA GLN A 340 -0.81 -27.19 15.12
C GLN A 340 -2.23 -27.51 14.67
N ARG A 341 -3.14 -27.62 15.63
CA ARG A 341 -4.56 -27.81 15.39
C ARG A 341 -5.25 -26.45 15.35
N TYR A 342 -5.95 -26.17 14.26
CA TYR A 342 -6.61 -24.91 14.03
C TYR A 342 -8.12 -25.07 13.94
N ASN A 343 -8.85 -24.18 14.60
CA ASN A 343 -10.32 -24.13 14.58
C ASN A 343 -10.83 -23.39 13.33
N ALA A 344 -10.28 -23.73 12.16
CA ALA A 344 -10.46 -23.04 10.89
C ALA A 344 -11.89 -23.13 10.31
N HIS A 345 -12.82 -23.73 11.06
CA HIS A 345 -14.25 -23.79 10.76
C HIS A 345 -15.03 -22.61 11.36
N LEU A 346 -14.47 -21.93 12.36
CA LEU A 346 -15.07 -20.75 12.99
C LEU A 346 -14.61 -19.46 12.32
N VAL A 347 -13.29 -19.35 12.11
CA VAL A 347 -12.64 -18.20 11.47
C VAL A 347 -11.56 -18.75 10.54
N PRO A 348 -11.43 -18.24 9.31
CA PRO A 348 -10.33 -18.55 8.43
C PRO A 348 -8.98 -18.32 9.10
N GLU A 349 -8.07 -19.25 8.87
CA GLU A 349 -6.69 -19.11 9.29
C GLU A 349 -5.89 -18.50 8.15
N ASP A 350 -5.01 -17.55 8.48
CA ASP A 350 -4.09 -16.95 7.54
C ASP A 350 -2.69 -16.88 8.14
N GLY A 351 -1.68 -16.93 7.29
CA GLY A 351 -0.31 -16.88 7.75
C GLY A 351 0.67 -16.60 6.64
N THR A 352 1.87 -16.26 7.07
CA THR A 352 2.98 -15.94 6.16
C THR A 352 4.29 -16.38 6.77
N LEU A 353 5.25 -16.72 5.93
CA LEU A 353 6.57 -17.16 6.31
C LEU A 353 7.59 -16.63 5.29
N THR A 354 8.67 -16.00 5.75
CA THR A 354 9.81 -15.70 4.89
C THR A 354 10.64 -16.96 4.67
N CYS A 355 10.86 -17.33 3.41
CA CYS A 355 11.72 -18.45 3.04
C CYS A 355 13.18 -18.00 3.08
N SER A 356 13.89 -18.30 4.18
CA SER A 356 15.30 -17.92 4.38
C SER A 356 16.28 -18.81 3.64
N GLU A 357 15.88 -20.03 3.29
CA GLU A 357 16.71 -21.03 2.64
C GLU A 357 16.04 -21.52 1.34
N PRO A 358 16.83 -21.82 0.29
CA PRO A 358 16.31 -22.51 -0.88
C PRO A 358 15.92 -23.95 -0.53
N GLY A 359 14.91 -24.48 -1.23
CA GLY A 359 14.47 -25.86 -1.09
C GLY A 359 12.97 -26.01 -1.34
N ILE A 360 12.46 -27.22 -1.10
CA ILE A 360 11.05 -27.53 -1.34
C ILE A 360 10.28 -27.39 -0.02
N TYR A 361 9.51 -26.31 0.08
CA TYR A 361 8.62 -26.07 1.21
C TYR A 361 7.32 -26.83 1.00
N VAL A 362 6.88 -27.54 2.03
CA VAL A 362 5.69 -28.40 2.02
C VAL A 362 4.69 -27.84 3.02
N LEU A 363 3.56 -27.33 2.53
CA LEU A 363 2.44 -26.91 3.36
C LEU A 363 1.48 -28.10 3.47
N ARG A 364 1.28 -28.61 4.69
CA ARG A 364 0.58 -29.86 4.95
C ARG A 364 -0.67 -29.63 5.79
N PHE A 365 -1.82 -30.07 5.27
CA PHE A 365 -3.09 -30.16 5.96
C PHE A 365 -3.32 -31.59 6.46
N ASP A 366 -3.60 -31.74 7.74
CA ASP A 366 -3.63 -33.01 8.43
C ASP A 366 -5.00 -33.29 9.07
N ASN A 367 -5.60 -34.44 8.73
CA ASN A 367 -6.87 -34.92 9.28
C ASN A 367 -6.70 -36.23 10.07
N THR A 368 -5.51 -36.48 10.64
CA THR A 368 -5.24 -37.68 11.45
C THR A 368 -5.94 -37.65 12.81
N TYR A 369 -6.34 -36.47 13.28
CA TYR A 369 -7.06 -36.30 14.56
C TYR A 369 -8.58 -36.55 14.46
N SER A 370 -9.15 -36.68 13.26
CA SER A 370 -10.59 -36.91 13.09
C SER A 370 -10.96 -38.36 13.39
N PHE A 371 -11.95 -38.54 14.27
CA PHE A 371 -12.41 -39.86 14.67
C PHE A 371 -13.47 -40.46 13.73
N ILE A 372 -14.16 -39.65 12.91
CA ILE A 372 -15.42 -40.09 12.27
C ILE A 372 -15.57 -39.65 10.80
N HIS A 373 -15.03 -38.50 10.39
CA HIS A 373 -15.36 -37.92 9.06
C HIS A 373 -14.14 -37.43 8.26
N ALA A 374 -14.27 -37.53 6.93
CA ALA A 374 -13.44 -36.80 5.99
C ALA A 374 -13.68 -35.29 6.16
N LYS A 375 -12.67 -34.48 5.84
CA LYS A 375 -12.71 -33.03 6.02
C LYS A 375 -12.53 -32.31 4.71
N LYS A 376 -13.44 -31.37 4.41
CA LYS A 376 -13.28 -30.46 3.29
C LYS A 376 -12.45 -29.27 3.76
N VAL A 377 -11.36 -28.98 3.05
CA VAL A 377 -10.46 -27.86 3.33
C VAL A 377 -10.39 -27.01 2.07
N SER A 378 -10.68 -25.72 2.22
CA SER A 378 -10.55 -24.72 1.16
C SER A 378 -9.36 -23.82 1.48
N PHE A 379 -8.44 -23.63 0.54
CA PHE A 379 -7.20 -22.91 0.78
C PHE A 379 -6.65 -22.18 -0.45
N THR A 380 -5.78 -21.21 -0.21
CA THR A 380 -4.93 -20.54 -1.20
C THR A 380 -3.53 -20.45 -0.64
N VAL A 381 -2.51 -20.71 -1.47
CA VAL A 381 -1.10 -20.53 -1.13
C VAL A 381 -0.42 -19.79 -2.26
N GLU A 382 0.31 -18.73 -1.91
CA GLU A 382 0.99 -17.85 -2.86
C GLU A 382 2.47 -17.69 -2.45
N VAL A 383 3.36 -17.66 -3.44
CA VAL A 383 4.75 -17.27 -3.26
C VAL A 383 4.91 -15.82 -3.69
N LEU A 384 5.21 -14.95 -2.74
CA LEU A 384 5.39 -13.51 -2.95
C LEU A 384 6.88 -13.25 -3.18
N LEU A 385 7.24 -12.89 -4.40
CA LEU A 385 8.62 -12.65 -4.79
C LEU A 385 9.05 -11.21 -4.47
N PRO A 386 10.32 -10.97 -4.10
CA PRO A 386 10.87 -9.63 -3.97
C PRO A 386 11.04 -8.96 -5.34
N ASP A 387 10.84 -7.64 -5.40
CA ASP A 387 11.25 -6.83 -6.53
C ASP A 387 12.79 -6.69 -6.56
N LYS A 388 13.44 -7.33 -7.54
CA LYS A 388 14.90 -7.39 -7.64
C LYS A 388 15.57 -6.02 -7.62
N ALA A 389 15.02 -5.05 -8.34
CA ALA A 389 15.60 -3.70 -8.39
C ALA A 389 15.55 -2.99 -7.03
N SER A 390 14.46 -3.16 -6.27
CA SER A 390 14.33 -2.61 -4.93
C SER A 390 15.24 -3.33 -3.93
N GLU A 391 15.39 -4.65 -4.07
CA GLU A 391 16.33 -5.44 -3.27
C GLU A 391 17.78 -5.00 -3.47
N GLU A 392 18.24 -4.91 -4.71
CA GLU A 392 19.58 -4.41 -5.07
C GLU A 392 19.81 -2.99 -4.51
N ARG A 393 18.80 -2.11 -4.64
CA ARG A 393 18.87 -0.76 -4.09
C ARG A 393 19.02 -0.76 -2.56
N LEU A 394 18.26 -1.59 -1.84
CA LEU A 394 18.38 -1.69 -0.38
C LEU A 394 19.74 -2.24 0.06
N GLN A 395 20.28 -3.23 -0.65
CA GLN A 395 21.62 -3.76 -0.38
C GLN A 395 22.68 -2.66 -0.53
N GLN A 396 22.66 -1.90 -1.63
CA GLN A 396 23.57 -0.78 -1.85
C GLN A 396 23.46 0.32 -0.78
N LEU A 397 22.25 0.60 -0.29
CA LEU A 397 22.02 1.58 0.78
C LEU A 397 22.52 1.06 2.14
N GLY A 398 22.39 -0.24 2.41
CA GLY A 398 22.93 -0.87 3.62
C GLY A 398 24.46 -0.87 3.65
N GLU A 399 25.11 -1.18 2.53
CA GLU A 399 26.57 -1.17 2.40
C GLU A 399 27.16 0.23 2.59
N LYS A 400 26.53 1.26 2.01
CA LYS A 400 26.98 2.66 2.17
C LYS A 400 26.83 3.18 3.60
N GLY A 401 25.93 2.61 4.40
CA GLY A 401 25.78 2.93 5.82
C GLY A 401 26.85 2.29 6.72
N MET A 402 27.58 1.28 6.23
CA MET A 402 28.65 0.59 6.97
C MET A 402 30.06 1.11 6.62
N ALA A 403 30.21 1.98 5.62
CA ALA A 403 31.49 2.61 5.34
C ALA A 403 31.84 3.57 6.50
N PRO A 404 32.92 3.32 7.28
CA PRO A 404 33.35 4.29 8.28
C PRO A 404 33.68 5.58 7.55
N SER A 405 33.17 6.70 8.06
CA SER A 405 33.62 8.03 7.71
C SER A 405 35.14 8.04 7.78
N ARG A 406 35.81 7.93 6.63
CA ARG A 406 37.26 8.11 6.56
C ARG A 406 37.53 9.54 7.00
N GLN A 407 38.23 9.64 8.13
CA GLN A 407 38.68 10.87 8.78
C GLN A 407 39.47 11.75 7.83
#